data_AF-N9VD63-F1
#
_entry.id   AF-N9VD63-F1
#
_cell.length_a   1.000
_cell.length_b   1.000
_cell.length_c   1.000
_cell.angle_alpha   90.00
_cell.angle_beta   90.00
_cell.angle_gamma   90.00
#
_symmetry.space_group_name_H-M   'P 1'
#
loop_
_entity.id
_entity.type
_entity.pdbx_description
1 polymer ?
#
loop_
_entity_poly.entity_id
_entity_poly.type
_entity_poly.pdbx_seq_one_letter_code
_entity_poly.pdbx_strand_id
1 'polypeptide(L)'
;MPKNKNKEIMFPLLGAIVNVQAYKYNGYLYRQWNGVKVIRNTEDHFVLFMYKTKVAETEKTSWMYREPVIWFMPKNENFNALIMLKKRHNYIYINLASNPIYEDNTIKFIDFDLDIKCYPNKPFTVVDRDEFLTNSVKYQYPDEVKKMVYEALETVAEKEKTNQYFFNNKLVNYYIDIIKNDNSLPYNFREKTKNSRAK
;
A
#
# COMPACT_ATOMS: atom_id res chain seq x y z
N MET A 1 0.38 35.25 24.45
CA MET A 1 -0.33 35.01 23.18
C MET A 1 0.00 33.59 22.72
N PRO A 2 -0.98 32.71 22.45
CA PRO A 2 -0.66 31.41 21.88
C PRO A 2 -0.12 31.64 20.47
N LYS A 3 1.11 31.19 20.22
CA LYS A 3 1.70 31.21 18.88
C LYS A 3 0.81 30.33 17.99
N ASN A 4 0.12 30.94 17.04
CA ASN A 4 -0.48 30.24 15.92
C ASN A 4 0.64 29.45 15.24
N LYS A 5 0.72 28.13 15.48
CA LYS A 5 1.55 27.27 14.64
C LYS A 5 0.92 27.35 13.25
N ASN A 6 1.61 27.99 12.31
CA ASN A 6 1.27 27.86 10.89
C ASN A 6 1.13 26.36 10.60
N LYS A 7 -0.08 25.91 10.25
CA LYS A 7 -0.26 24.55 9.75
C LYS A 7 0.51 24.47 8.44
N GLU A 8 1.68 23.84 8.45
CA GLU A 8 2.39 23.55 7.22
C GLU A 8 1.46 22.75 6.30
N ILE A 9 1.33 23.24 5.08
CA ILE A 9 0.54 22.56 4.06
C ILE A 9 1.36 21.36 3.61
N MET A 10 0.82 20.16 3.82
CA MET A 10 1.49 18.92 3.45
C MET A 10 0.95 18.41 2.11
N PHE A 11 1.85 18.24 1.15
CA PHE A 11 1.52 17.68 -0.15
C PHE A 11 1.83 16.16 -0.19
N PRO A 12 1.10 15.38 -1.02
CA PRO A 12 -0.08 15.77 -1.79
C PRO A 12 -1.29 16.06 -0.89
N LEU A 13 -2.19 16.92 -1.37
CA LEU A 13 -3.42 17.26 -0.67
C LEU A 13 -4.39 16.06 -0.64
N LEU A 14 -5.27 16.02 0.36
CA LEU A 14 -6.34 15.02 0.42
C LEU A 14 -7.26 15.16 -0.81
N GLY A 15 -7.63 14.03 -1.41
CA GLY A 15 -8.42 13.97 -2.63
C GLY A 15 -7.62 14.15 -3.93
N ALA A 16 -6.34 14.56 -3.84
CA ALA A 16 -5.48 14.70 -5.02
C ALA A 16 -5.31 13.36 -5.74
N ILE A 17 -5.18 13.44 -7.07
CA ILE A 17 -4.92 12.29 -7.93
C ILE A 17 -3.44 12.33 -8.32
N VAL A 18 -2.71 11.30 -7.89
CA VAL A 18 -1.26 11.18 -8.07
C VAL A 18 -0.92 9.94 -8.88
N ASN A 19 0.31 9.88 -9.38
CA ASN A 19 0.91 8.62 -9.81
C ASN A 19 1.60 7.95 -8.63
N VAL A 20 1.79 6.64 -8.72
CA VAL A 20 2.71 5.90 -7.85
C VAL A 20 3.69 5.16 -8.73
N GLN A 21 4.97 5.22 -8.40
CA GLN A 21 6.05 4.56 -9.14
C GLN A 21 6.88 3.69 -8.21
N ALA A 22 7.15 2.46 -8.65
CA ALA A 22 8.06 1.52 -8.00
C ALA A 22 9.32 1.36 -8.85
N TYR A 23 10.45 1.56 -8.19
CA TYR A 23 11.78 1.42 -8.77
C TYR A 23 12.45 0.18 -8.20
N LYS A 24 13.29 -0.49 -9.00
CA LYS A 24 14.28 -1.43 -8.45
C LYS A 24 15.46 -0.63 -7.89
N TYR A 25 16.26 -1.24 -7.02
CA TYR A 25 17.34 -0.55 -6.30
C TYR A 25 18.34 0.20 -7.20
N ASN A 26 18.61 -0.32 -8.40
CA ASN A 26 19.49 0.31 -9.39
C ASN A 26 18.86 1.54 -10.10
N GLY A 27 17.69 2.00 -9.67
CA GLY A 27 16.97 3.13 -10.26
C GLY A 27 16.10 2.79 -11.47
N TYR A 28 15.98 1.51 -11.83
CA TYR A 28 15.10 1.10 -12.92
C TYR A 28 13.62 1.24 -12.54
N LEU A 29 12.88 2.11 -13.24
CA LEU A 29 11.42 2.20 -13.12
C LEU A 29 10.79 0.93 -13.69
N TYR A 30 10.27 0.06 -12.83
CA TYR A 30 9.71 -1.22 -13.29
C TYR A 30 8.18 -1.21 -13.33
N ARG A 31 7.51 -0.38 -12.52
CA ARG A 31 6.04 -0.30 -12.47
C ARG A 31 5.52 1.08 -12.11
N GLN A 32 4.43 1.49 -12.76
CA GLN A 32 3.70 2.73 -12.48
C GLN A 32 2.19 2.51 -12.40
N TRP A 33 1.55 3.05 -11.36
CA TRP A 33 0.11 3.11 -11.20
C TRP A 33 -0.37 4.54 -11.45
N ASN A 34 -1.34 4.69 -12.35
CA ASN A 34 -1.84 6.01 -12.77
C ASN A 34 -3.23 6.27 -12.19
N GLY A 35 -3.43 7.46 -11.62
CA GLY A 35 -4.74 7.88 -11.12
C GLY A 35 -5.06 7.35 -9.71
N VAL A 36 -4.08 7.36 -8.82
CA VAL A 36 -4.22 6.91 -7.43
C VAL A 36 -4.70 8.08 -6.57
N LYS A 37 -5.78 7.90 -5.81
CA LYS A 37 -6.35 8.97 -4.98
C LYS A 37 -5.71 9.00 -3.60
N VAL A 38 -5.36 10.19 -3.11
CA VAL A 38 -4.84 10.40 -1.75
C VAL A 38 -5.99 10.49 -0.75
N ILE A 39 -6.11 9.52 0.14
CA ILE A 39 -7.15 9.49 1.20
C ILE A 39 -6.64 10.13 2.49
N ARG A 40 -5.35 9.92 2.81
CA ARG A 40 -4.70 10.48 3.99
C ARG A 40 -3.25 10.80 3.70
N ASN A 41 -2.78 11.90 4.26
CA ASN A 41 -1.39 12.29 4.29
C ASN A 41 -1.10 12.86 5.69
N THR A 42 -0.25 12.18 6.46
CA THR A 42 0.25 12.60 7.78
C THR A 42 1.77 12.59 7.77
N GLU A 43 2.41 13.09 8.82
CA GLU A 43 3.86 12.91 9.00
C GLU A 43 4.26 11.43 9.03
N ASP A 44 3.36 10.55 9.47
CA ASP A 44 3.64 9.11 9.63
C ASP A 44 3.37 8.27 8.39
N HIS A 45 2.38 8.62 7.54
CA HIS A 45 1.99 7.76 6.43
C HIS A 45 1.20 8.46 5.32
N PHE A 46 1.22 7.83 4.14
CA PHE A 46 0.17 7.97 3.14
C PHE A 46 -0.85 6.84 3.26
N VAL A 47 -2.13 7.17 3.09
CA VAL A 47 -3.15 6.17 2.72
C VAL A 47 -3.74 6.58 1.40
N LEU A 48 -3.69 5.66 0.44
CA LEU A 48 -4.12 5.88 -0.93
C LEU A 48 -5.27 4.93 -1.27
N PHE A 49 -6.02 5.27 -2.31
CA PHE A 49 -7.08 4.44 -2.86
C PHE A 49 -6.91 4.24 -4.35
N MET A 50 -7.05 2.99 -4.78
CA MET A 50 -7.03 2.57 -6.18
C MET A 50 -8.31 1.82 -6.52
N TYR A 51 -8.90 2.15 -7.67
CA TYR A 51 -9.98 1.37 -8.24
C TYR A 51 -9.99 1.55 -9.76
N LYS A 52 -9.99 0.42 -10.51
CA LYS A 52 -9.85 0.43 -11.98
C LYS A 52 -8.60 1.19 -12.47
N THR A 53 -7.53 1.11 -11.68
CA THR A 53 -6.27 1.85 -11.89
C THR A 53 -5.44 1.19 -12.99
N LYS A 54 -4.94 2.00 -13.94
CA LYS A 54 -4.05 1.52 -15.01
C LYS A 54 -2.63 1.34 -14.46
N VAL A 55 -2.09 0.14 -14.67
CA VAL A 55 -0.72 -0.25 -14.32
C VAL A 55 0.10 -0.36 -15.60
N ALA A 56 1.17 0.43 -15.69
CA ALA A 56 2.17 0.32 -16.73
C ALA A 56 3.40 -0.40 -16.17
N GLU A 57 3.96 -1.31 -16.95
CA GLU A 57 5.19 -2.04 -16.66
C GLU A 57 6.12 -1.83 -17.85
N THR A 58 7.38 -1.48 -17.60
CA THR A 58 8.28 -0.98 -18.65
C THR A 58 8.52 -1.99 -19.78
N GLU A 59 8.47 -3.29 -19.48
CA GLU A 59 8.72 -4.37 -20.45
C GLU A 59 7.46 -5.17 -20.83
N LYS A 60 6.28 -4.78 -20.32
CA LYS A 60 5.06 -5.57 -20.45
C LYS A 60 3.88 -4.69 -20.87
N THR A 61 2.88 -5.33 -21.47
CA THR A 61 1.63 -4.65 -21.81
C THR A 61 0.97 -4.11 -20.55
N SER A 62 0.56 -2.85 -20.59
CA SER A 62 -0.18 -2.24 -19.48
C SER A 62 -1.46 -3.00 -19.19
N TRP A 63 -1.80 -3.15 -17.91
CA TRP A 63 -2.98 -3.86 -17.44
C TRP A 63 -3.79 -2.99 -16.47
N MET A 64 -4.98 -3.45 -16.09
CA MET A 64 -5.87 -2.70 -15.20
C MET A 64 -6.11 -3.46 -13.89
N TYR A 65 -5.84 -2.78 -12.79
CA TYR A 65 -6.18 -3.25 -11.45
C TYR A 65 -7.67 -3.03 -11.19
N ARG A 66 -8.47 -4.10 -11.28
CA ARG A 66 -9.94 -3.99 -11.29
C ARG A 66 -10.59 -3.87 -9.91
N GLU A 67 -9.93 -4.38 -8.88
CA GLU A 67 -10.46 -4.45 -7.52
C GLU A 67 -10.18 -3.14 -6.77
N PRO A 68 -11.05 -2.72 -5.83
CA PRO A 68 -10.76 -1.59 -4.97
C PRO A 68 -9.67 -1.97 -3.95
N VAL A 69 -8.67 -1.10 -3.81
CA VAL A 69 -7.51 -1.32 -2.93
C VAL A 69 -7.26 -0.09 -2.08
N ILE A 70 -7.06 -0.30 -0.79
CA ILE A 70 -6.47 0.71 0.09
C ILE A 70 -4.98 0.42 0.19
N TRP A 71 -4.15 1.40 -0.11
CA TRP A 71 -2.70 1.26 -0.09
C TRP A 71 -2.12 2.09 1.06
N PHE A 72 -1.58 1.40 2.06
CA PHE A 72 -0.90 2.01 3.19
C PHE A 72 0.59 2.13 2.88
N MET A 73 1.14 3.34 3.01
CA MET A 73 2.57 3.60 2.82
C MET A 73 3.09 4.39 4.03
N PRO A 74 3.56 3.72 5.10
CA PRO A 74 4.26 4.40 6.19
C PRO A 74 5.49 5.15 5.65
N LYS A 75 5.77 6.34 6.20
CA LYS A 75 6.87 7.20 5.79
C LYS A 75 8.19 6.86 6.49
N ASN A 76 8.11 6.11 7.59
CA ASN A 76 9.24 5.78 8.47
C ASN A 76 9.35 4.27 8.73
N GLU A 77 8.70 3.44 7.92
CA GLU A 77 8.79 1.98 8.01
C GLU A 77 9.00 1.42 6.60
N ASN A 78 9.94 0.48 6.45
CA ASN A 78 10.42 -0.02 5.16
C ASN A 78 9.51 -1.06 4.50
N PHE A 79 8.22 -0.74 4.40
CA PHE A 79 7.26 -1.53 3.66
C PHE A 79 6.09 -0.67 3.17
N ASN A 80 5.30 -1.19 2.24
CA ASN A 80 3.95 -0.69 1.97
C ASN A 80 2.98 -1.86 1.79
N ALA A 81 1.69 -1.64 2.09
CA ALA A 81 0.68 -2.70 2.12
C ALA A 81 -0.53 -2.36 1.24
N LEU A 82 -0.84 -3.26 0.31
CA LEU A 82 -2.03 -3.23 -0.54
C LEU A 82 -3.12 -4.11 0.08
N ILE A 83 -4.19 -3.48 0.53
CA ILE A 83 -5.37 -4.13 1.10
C ILE A 83 -6.45 -4.20 0.03
N MET A 84 -6.52 -5.33 -0.68
CA MET A 84 -7.55 -5.59 -1.68
C MET A 84 -8.89 -5.86 -0.99
N LEU A 85 -9.86 -5.01 -1.25
CA LEU A 85 -11.17 -5.08 -0.61
C LEU A 85 -12.08 -6.06 -1.39
N LYS A 86 -12.19 -7.31 -0.95
CA LYS A 86 -13.20 -8.25 -1.50
C LYS A 86 -14.55 -8.10 -0.78
N LYS A 87 -15.60 -8.74 -1.30
CA LYS A 87 -16.94 -8.71 -0.69
C LYS A 87 -17.00 -9.26 0.75
N ARG A 88 -16.13 -10.22 1.10
CA ARG A 88 -16.15 -10.90 2.42
C ARG A 88 -14.90 -10.66 3.26
N HIS A 89 -13.72 -10.77 2.66
CA HIS A 89 -12.46 -10.68 3.39
C HIS A 89 -11.44 -9.85 2.63
N ASN A 90 -10.51 -9.20 3.33
CA ASN A 90 -9.41 -8.48 2.70
C ASN A 90 -8.32 -9.46 2.27
N TYR A 91 -7.69 -9.19 1.14
CA TYR A 91 -6.44 -9.85 0.77
C TYR A 91 -5.32 -8.82 0.94
N ILE A 92 -4.30 -9.17 1.73
CA ILE A 92 -3.21 -8.27 2.05
C ILE A 92 -1.97 -8.74 1.32
N TYR A 93 -1.37 -7.81 0.59
CA TYR A 93 -0.06 -7.99 -0.05
C TYR A 93 0.84 -6.85 0.42
N ILE A 94 2.02 -7.18 0.92
CA ILE A 94 2.98 -6.20 1.45
C ILE A 94 4.27 -6.33 0.66
N ASN A 95 4.77 -5.19 0.18
CA ASN A 95 6.11 -5.09 -0.39
C ASN A 95 7.05 -4.55 0.68
N LEU A 96 8.19 -5.19 0.90
CA LEU A 96 9.29 -4.57 1.63
C LEU A 96 9.96 -3.56 0.70
N ALA A 97 10.08 -2.32 1.17
CA ALA A 97 10.31 -1.18 0.30
C ALA A 97 11.06 -0.05 1.01
N SER A 98 11.60 0.90 0.26
CA SER A 98 12.09 2.14 0.84
C SER A 98 10.94 2.96 1.42
N ASN A 99 11.29 3.92 2.27
CA ASN A 99 10.36 4.99 2.62
C ASN A 99 9.90 5.71 1.34
N PRO A 100 8.60 6.03 1.22
CA PRO A 100 8.07 6.72 0.06
C PRO A 100 8.47 8.21 0.08
N ILE A 101 8.76 8.74 -1.09
CA ILE A 101 8.91 10.19 -1.31
C ILE A 101 7.77 10.70 -2.19
N TYR A 102 7.50 12.00 -2.13
CA TYR A 102 6.55 12.66 -3.03
C TYR A 102 7.23 13.80 -3.77
N GLU A 103 7.24 13.73 -5.10
CA GLU A 103 7.74 14.77 -6.00
C GLU A 103 7.01 14.64 -7.35
N ASP A 104 6.92 15.72 -8.12
CA ASP A 104 6.33 15.72 -9.47
C ASP A 104 4.95 15.05 -9.54
N ASN A 105 4.07 15.36 -8.58
CA ASN A 105 2.75 14.75 -8.43
C ASN A 105 2.76 13.20 -8.40
N THR A 106 3.85 12.63 -7.90
CA THR A 106 4.11 11.19 -7.92
C THR A 106 4.69 10.72 -6.60
N ILE A 107 4.12 9.66 -6.04
CA ILE A 107 4.71 8.97 -4.90
C ILE A 107 5.67 7.92 -5.44
N LYS A 108 6.93 7.96 -5.01
CA LYS A 108 7.99 7.07 -5.51
C LYS A 108 8.55 6.25 -4.36
N PHE A 109 8.87 4.99 -4.63
CA PHE A 109 9.55 4.12 -3.68
C PHE A 109 10.43 3.10 -4.41
N ILE A 110 11.40 2.54 -3.69
CA ILE A 110 12.21 1.42 -4.14
C ILE A 110 11.60 0.13 -3.59
N ASP A 111 11.42 -0.84 -4.46
CA ASP A 111 10.97 -2.20 -4.17
C ASP A 111 12.19 -3.08 -3.92
N PHE A 112 12.20 -3.78 -2.78
CA PHE A 112 13.31 -4.65 -2.40
C PHE A 112 13.04 -6.13 -2.67
N ASP A 113 12.13 -6.45 -3.60
CA ASP A 113 11.92 -7.80 -4.15
C ASP A 113 11.52 -8.90 -3.14
N LEU A 114 11.23 -8.54 -1.89
CA LEU A 114 10.80 -9.46 -0.85
C LEU A 114 9.42 -9.06 -0.37
N ASP A 115 8.46 -9.97 -0.56
CA ASP A 115 7.06 -9.68 -0.37
C ASP A 115 6.39 -10.63 0.62
N ILE A 116 5.22 -10.22 1.10
CA ILE A 116 4.42 -11.00 2.04
C ILE A 116 2.97 -11.07 1.53
N LYS A 117 2.38 -12.25 1.64
CA LYS A 117 0.95 -12.49 1.38
C LYS A 117 0.25 -12.94 2.65
N CYS A 118 -0.83 -12.24 3.02
CA CYS A 118 -1.72 -12.63 4.11
C CYS A 118 -3.15 -12.72 3.56
N TYR A 119 -3.63 -13.94 3.35
CA TYR A 119 -4.94 -14.22 2.78
C TYR A 119 -5.82 -15.01 3.77
N PRO A 120 -7.15 -14.92 3.67
CA PRO A 120 -8.05 -15.64 4.55
C PRO A 120 -7.76 -17.14 4.53
N ASN A 121 -7.68 -17.75 5.71
CA ASN A 121 -7.40 -19.17 5.91
C ASN A 121 -6.05 -19.64 5.33
N LYS A 122 -5.10 -18.72 5.11
CA LYS A 122 -3.73 -19.05 4.72
C LYS A 122 -2.77 -18.45 5.76
N PRO A 123 -1.64 -19.13 6.03
CA PRO A 123 -0.63 -18.57 6.91
C PRO A 123 -0.02 -17.31 6.31
N PHE A 124 0.51 -16.44 7.17
CA PHE A 124 1.47 -15.42 6.79
C PHE A 124 2.58 -16.05 5.95
N THR A 125 2.73 -15.64 4.70
CA THR A 125 3.66 -16.26 3.76
C THR A 125 4.60 -15.23 3.18
N VAL A 126 5.89 -15.37 3.48
CA VAL A 126 6.95 -14.64 2.78
C VAL A 126 7.16 -15.30 1.42
N VAL A 127 7.11 -14.50 0.35
CA VAL A 127 7.26 -14.94 -1.03
C VAL A 127 8.41 -14.21 -1.72
N ASP A 128 8.76 -14.64 -2.92
CA ASP A 128 9.76 -14.00 -3.79
C ASP A 128 11.19 -13.93 -3.20
N ARG A 129 11.49 -14.84 -2.25
CA ARG A 129 12.82 -15.01 -1.65
C ARG A 129 13.93 -15.20 -2.68
N ASP A 130 13.66 -15.99 -3.72
CA ASP A 130 14.64 -16.25 -4.78
C ASP A 130 14.88 -15.00 -5.66
N GLU A 131 13.84 -14.19 -5.88
CA GLU A 131 13.96 -12.89 -6.58
C GLU A 131 14.81 -11.93 -5.76
N PHE A 132 14.53 -11.79 -4.45
CA PHE A 132 15.35 -10.99 -3.55
C PHE A 132 16.81 -11.44 -3.53
N LEU A 133 17.10 -12.73 -3.36
CA LEU A 133 18.47 -13.23 -3.34
C LEU A 133 19.19 -12.92 -4.66
N THR A 134 18.54 -13.17 -5.78
CA THR A 134 19.10 -12.92 -7.12
C THR A 134 19.33 -11.43 -7.36
N ASN A 135 18.33 -10.59 -7.10
CA ASN A 135 18.39 -9.16 -7.34
C ASN A 135 19.34 -8.46 -6.35
N SER A 136 19.47 -8.95 -5.12
CA SER A 136 20.44 -8.41 -4.15
C SER A 136 21.88 -8.52 -4.64
N VAL A 137 22.21 -9.58 -5.39
CA VAL A 137 23.52 -9.74 -6.04
C VAL A 137 23.58 -8.87 -7.31
N LYS A 138 22.58 -8.99 -8.18
CA LYS A 138 22.54 -8.30 -9.49
C LYS A 138 22.61 -6.78 -9.37
N TYR A 139 21.90 -6.21 -8.40
CA TYR A 139 21.81 -4.77 -8.15
C TYR A 139 22.70 -4.34 -6.97
N GLN A 140 23.55 -5.23 -6.45
CA GLN A 140 24.57 -4.93 -5.45
C GLN A 140 24.01 -4.28 -4.18
N TYR A 141 23.01 -4.92 -3.56
CA TYR A 141 22.42 -4.40 -2.32
C TYR A 141 23.50 -4.37 -1.24
N PRO A 142 23.78 -3.20 -0.63
CA PRO A 142 24.63 -3.12 0.54
C PRO A 142 24.06 -3.98 1.67
N ASP A 143 24.94 -4.48 2.53
CA ASP A 143 24.51 -5.35 3.64
C ASP A 143 23.57 -4.61 4.61
N GLU A 144 23.72 -3.28 4.73
CA GLU A 144 22.79 -2.43 5.48
C GLU A 144 21.36 -2.46 4.90
N VAL A 145 21.22 -2.48 3.56
CA VAL A 145 19.91 -2.58 2.91
C VAL A 145 19.30 -3.96 3.15
N LYS A 146 20.10 -5.03 3.02
CA LYS A 146 19.60 -6.39 3.32
C LYS A 146 19.14 -6.51 4.76
N LYS A 147 19.93 -5.98 5.71
CA LYS A 147 19.58 -5.94 7.13
C LYS A 147 18.27 -5.19 7.37
N MET A 148 18.14 -3.98 6.82
CA MET A 148 16.92 -3.17 6.91
C MET A 148 15.69 -3.91 6.34
N VAL A 149 15.83 -4.65 5.23
CA VAL A 149 14.74 -5.46 4.67
C VAL A 149 14.31 -6.57 5.65
N TYR A 150 15.26 -7.25 6.30
CA TYR A 150 14.92 -8.26 7.31
C TYR A 150 14.29 -7.65 8.58
N GLU A 151 14.76 -6.50 9.04
CA GLU A 151 14.14 -5.76 10.16
C GLU A 151 12.71 -5.30 9.82
N ALA A 152 12.47 -4.89 8.56
CA ALA A 152 11.14 -4.56 8.07
C ALA A 152 10.22 -5.79 8.06
N LEU A 153 10.73 -6.95 7.66
CA LEU A 153 9.99 -8.21 7.71
C LEU A 153 9.58 -8.55 9.16
N GLU A 154 10.50 -8.44 10.12
CA GLU A 154 10.22 -8.67 11.53
C GLU A 154 9.16 -7.69 12.07
N THR A 155 9.28 -6.42 11.69
CA THR A 155 8.31 -5.37 12.04
C THR A 155 6.90 -5.72 11.53
N VAL A 156 6.79 -6.17 10.28
CA VAL A 156 5.51 -6.56 9.69
C VAL A 156 4.94 -7.81 10.36
N ALA A 157 5.78 -8.80 10.67
CA ALA A 157 5.38 -10.02 11.37
C ALA A 157 4.83 -9.72 12.78
N GLU A 158 5.47 -8.81 13.53
CA GLU A 158 4.98 -8.41 14.85
C GLU A 158 3.66 -7.64 14.77
N LYS A 159 3.48 -6.76 13.76
CA LYS A 159 2.19 -6.08 13.53
C LYS A 159 1.07 -7.05 13.16
N GLU A 160 1.37 -8.11 12.43
CA GLU A 160 0.40 -9.16 12.11
C GLU A 160 -0.02 -9.91 13.39
N LYS A 161 0.96 -10.39 14.15
CA LYS A 161 0.76 -11.12 15.40
C LYS A 161 -0.03 -10.32 16.43
N THR A 162 0.22 -9.02 16.52
CA THR A 162 -0.46 -8.10 17.45
C THR A 162 -1.71 -7.44 16.87
N ASN A 163 -2.10 -7.78 15.64
CA ASN A 163 -3.26 -7.24 14.93
C ASN A 163 -3.29 -5.71 14.91
N GLN A 164 -2.14 -5.11 14.59
CA GLN A 164 -1.93 -3.67 14.57
C GLN A 164 -2.01 -3.07 13.15
N TYR A 165 -2.16 -1.76 13.09
CA TYR A 165 -2.15 -0.97 11.86
C TYR A 165 -3.13 -1.53 10.80
N PHE A 166 -2.69 -1.81 9.56
CA PHE A 166 -3.58 -2.30 8.49
C PHE A 166 -4.05 -3.75 8.68
N PHE A 167 -3.51 -4.51 9.64
CA PHE A 167 -4.10 -5.79 10.04
C PHE A 167 -5.38 -5.59 10.88
N ASN A 168 -5.47 -4.46 11.60
CA ASN A 168 -6.65 -4.13 12.38
C ASN A 168 -7.84 -3.76 11.48
N ASN A 169 -8.84 -4.64 11.41
CA ASN A 169 -10.04 -4.42 10.61
C ASN A 169 -10.82 -3.13 10.98
N LYS A 170 -10.72 -2.62 12.22
CA LYS A 170 -11.36 -1.35 12.59
C LYS A 170 -10.74 -0.18 11.81
N LEU A 171 -9.41 -0.16 11.67
CA LEU A 171 -8.72 0.87 10.90
C LEU A 171 -9.05 0.77 9.41
N VAL A 172 -9.05 -0.44 8.86
CA VAL A 172 -9.41 -0.66 7.46
C VAL A 172 -10.85 -0.22 7.19
N ASN A 173 -11.80 -0.58 8.06
CA ASN A 173 -13.20 -0.17 7.93
C ASN A 173 -13.39 1.35 8.03
N TYR A 174 -12.65 2.02 8.93
CA TYR A 174 -12.64 3.48 9.02
C TYR A 174 -12.28 4.13 7.66
N TYR A 175 -11.24 3.64 6.98
CA TYR A 175 -10.90 4.16 5.66
C TYR A 175 -11.90 3.77 4.57
N ILE A 176 -12.51 2.58 4.64
CA ILE A 176 -13.62 2.21 3.75
C ILE A 176 -14.76 3.23 3.85
N ASP A 177 -15.13 3.63 5.08
CA ASP A 177 -16.21 4.59 5.29
C ASP A 177 -15.86 5.99 4.75
N ILE A 178 -14.62 6.44 4.91
CA ILE A 178 -14.13 7.68 4.28
C ILE A 178 -14.27 7.60 2.75
N ILE A 179 -13.81 6.51 2.14
CA ILE A 179 -13.80 6.33 0.68
C ILE A 179 -15.24 6.27 0.13
N LYS A 180 -16.17 5.67 0.88
CA LYS A 180 -17.61 5.68 0.56
C LYS A 180 -18.20 7.09 0.61
N ASN A 181 -17.89 7.85 1.65
CA ASN A 181 -18.38 9.22 1.83
C ASN A 181 -17.83 10.18 0.75
N ASP A 182 -16.65 9.89 0.21
CA ASP A 182 -16.04 10.58 -0.94
C ASP A 182 -16.58 10.08 -2.30
N ASN A 183 -17.57 9.17 -2.31
CA ASN A 183 -18.15 8.54 -3.51
C ASN A 183 -17.16 7.77 -4.40
N SER A 184 -15.95 7.48 -3.89
CA SER A 184 -14.94 6.70 -4.60
C SER A 184 -15.23 5.19 -4.59
N LEU A 185 -16.07 4.74 -3.67
CA LEU A 185 -16.54 3.36 -3.56
C LEU A 185 -18.06 3.37 -3.34
N PRO A 186 -18.84 2.45 -3.95
CA PRO A 186 -20.28 2.41 -3.76
C PRO A 186 -20.66 2.33 -2.28
N TYR A 187 -21.66 3.12 -1.88
CA TYR A 187 -22.13 3.15 -0.48
C TYR A 187 -22.54 1.75 0.01
N ASN A 188 -23.19 0.97 -0.86
CA ASN A 188 -23.61 -0.41 -0.60
C ASN A 188 -22.47 -1.45 -0.59
N PHE A 189 -21.21 -1.05 -0.80
CA PHE A 189 -20.08 -1.96 -0.74
C PHE A 189 -20.01 -2.62 0.65
N ARG A 190 -20.05 -3.96 0.69
CA ARG A 190 -20.12 -4.79 1.91
C ARG A 190 -21.36 -4.59 2.79
N GLU A 191 -22.39 -3.89 2.33
CA GLU A 191 -23.68 -3.95 3.02
C GLU A 191 -24.26 -5.37 2.88
N LYS A 192 -24.75 -5.92 3.99
CA LYS A 192 -25.54 -7.14 3.93
C LYS A 192 -26.83 -6.79 3.19
N THR A 193 -27.06 -7.40 2.03
CA THR A 193 -28.39 -7.39 1.41
C THR A 193 -29.38 -7.97 2.43
N LYS A 194 -30.20 -7.11 3.04
CA LYS A 194 -31.42 -7.53 3.73
C LYS A 194 -32.35 -8.06 2.64
N ASN A 195 -32.25 -9.34 2.27
CA ASN A 195 -33.30 -10.15 1.66
C ASN A 195 -32.77 -11.53 1.22
N SER A 196 -32.99 -12.54 2.05
CA SER A 196 -33.46 -13.89 1.65
C SER A 196 -33.50 -14.83 2.88
N ARG A 197 -34.32 -14.51 3.88
CA ARG A 197 -34.88 -15.48 4.83
C ARG A 197 -36.32 -15.08 5.14
N ALA A 198 -37.14 -15.21 4.12
CA ALA A 198 -38.59 -15.37 4.24
C ALA A 198 -38.97 -16.38 3.15
N LYS A 199 -38.80 -17.65 3.48
CA LYS A 199 -39.54 -18.82 3.01
C LYS A 199 -39.18 -19.98 3.93
#